data_AF-A0A419HZL1-F1
#
_entry.id   AF-A0A419HZL1-F1
#
_cell.length_a   1.000
_cell.length_b   1.000
_cell.length_c   1.000
_cell.angle_alpha   90.00
_cell.angle_beta   90.00
_cell.angle_gamma   90.00
#
_symmetry.space_group_name_H-M   'P 1'
#
loop_
_entity.id
_entity.type
_entity.pdbx_description
1 polymer ?
#
loop_
_entity_poly.entity_id
_entity_poly.type
_entity_poly.pdbx_seq_one_letter_code
_entity_poly.pdbx_strand_id
1 'polypeptide(L)'
;MPQINVGGGYTIDLEEGRRFVKVLRNHLDTLTDEYAKHSRQINVAPPGDDVYSRAFAKTSTDMVVEFHNWVVGMQKDLREKIKSVNAQLANYGLAEDDNIMKA
;
A
#
# COMPACT_ATOMS: atom_id res chain seq x y z
N MET A 1 -3.78 24.17 20.48
CA MET A 1 -3.83 22.93 19.68
C MET A 1 -2.58 22.15 20.05
N PRO A 2 -2.68 20.88 20.45
CA PRO A 2 -1.52 20.12 20.86
C PRO A 2 -0.67 19.78 19.63
N GLN A 3 0.65 19.84 19.80
CA GLN A 3 1.65 19.80 18.72
C GLN A 3 2.71 18.74 19.05
N ILE A 4 2.89 17.78 18.14
CA ILE A 4 3.88 16.70 18.26
C ILE A 4 5.28 17.22 17.94
N ASN A 5 6.29 17.13 18.79
CA ASN A 5 7.68 17.41 18.35
C ASN A 5 8.37 16.12 17.91
N VAL A 6 8.49 15.89 16.59
CA VAL A 6 9.12 14.70 15.98
C VAL A 6 10.64 14.86 15.73
N GLY A 7 11.26 15.91 16.27
CA GLY A 7 12.65 16.26 15.97
C GLY A 7 12.76 16.98 14.62
N GLY A 8 13.53 18.08 14.60
CA GLY A 8 13.64 18.97 13.43
C GLY A 8 12.56 20.06 13.32
N GLY A 9 11.67 20.21 14.32
CA GLY A 9 10.69 21.31 14.38
C GLY A 9 9.39 21.08 13.61
N TYR A 10 9.17 19.88 13.06
CA TYR A 10 7.90 19.51 12.45
C TYR A 10 6.92 19.04 13.53
N THR A 11 5.69 19.55 13.46
CA THR A 11 4.59 19.10 14.31
C THR A 11 3.52 18.47 13.46
N ILE A 12 3.21 17.20 13.71
CA ILE A 12 2.13 16.47 13.06
C ILE A 12 0.91 16.58 13.96
N ASP A 13 -0.21 17.03 13.40
CA ASP A 13 -1.51 16.93 14.06
C ASP A 13 -2.02 15.48 13.95
N LEU A 14 -2.67 14.95 14.99
CA LEU A 14 -3.36 13.66 14.94
C LEU A 14 -4.33 13.58 13.75
N GLU A 15 -4.96 14.70 13.37
CA GLU A 15 -5.80 14.77 12.18
C GLU A 15 -5.00 14.59 10.89
N GLU A 16 -3.82 15.22 10.80
CA GLU A 16 -2.92 15.10 9.64
C GLU A 16 -2.38 13.66 9.51
N GLY A 17 -2.02 13.03 10.63
CA GLY A 17 -1.65 11.62 10.66
C GLY A 17 -2.77 10.70 10.17
N ARG A 18 -4.02 10.95 10.57
CA ARG A 18 -5.19 10.19 10.07
C ARG A 18 -5.42 10.41 8.58
N ARG A 19 -5.24 11.63 8.07
CA ARG A 19 -5.30 11.93 6.62
C ARG A 19 -4.19 11.20 5.86
N PHE A 20 -2.97 11.15 6.40
CA PHE A 20 -1.87 10.39 5.81
C PHE A 20 -2.18 8.88 5.73
N VAL A 21 -2.72 8.28 6.80
CA VAL A 21 -3.20 6.89 6.79
C VAL A 21 -4.28 6.66 5.72
N LYS A 22 -5.21 7.62 5.56
CA LYS A 22 -6.24 7.55 4.52
C LYS A 22 -5.63 7.55 3.11
N VAL A 23 -4.63 8.39 2.85
CA VAL A 23 -3.90 8.42 1.56
C VAL A 23 -3.22 7.07 1.29
N LEU A 24 -2.57 6.47 2.28
CA LEU A 24 -1.95 5.15 2.13
C LEU A 24 -2.99 4.05 1.82
N ARG A 25 -4.17 4.10 2.44
CA ARG A 25 -5.28 3.18 2.14
C ARG A 25 -5.80 3.36 0.72
N ASN A 26 -6.01 4.61 0.29
CA ASN A 26 -6.43 4.88 -1.08
C ASN A 26 -5.43 4.33 -2.11
N HIS A 27 -4.13 4.46 -1.85
CA HIS A 27 -3.11 3.87 -2.73
C HIS A 27 -3.17 2.35 -2.77
N LEU A 28 -3.47 1.69 -1.65
CA LEU A 28 -3.65 0.24 -1.60
C LEU A 28 -4.87 -0.22 -2.41
N ASP A 29 -5.97 0.53 -2.33
CA ASP A 29 -7.18 0.26 -3.11
C ASP A 29 -6.91 0.43 -4.61
N THR A 30 -6.29 1.55 -5.01
CA THR A 30 -5.88 1.78 -6.40
C THR A 30 -4.97 0.66 -6.92
N LEU A 31 -4.02 0.18 -6.12
CA LEU A 31 -3.13 -0.89 -6.53
C LEU A 31 -3.87 -2.20 -6.81
N THR A 32 -4.88 -2.48 -5.99
CA THR A 32 -5.74 -3.66 -6.11
C THR A 32 -6.56 -3.59 -7.40
N ASP A 33 -7.12 -2.42 -7.70
CA ASP A 33 -7.90 -2.18 -8.91
C ASP A 33 -7.06 -2.26 -10.18
N GLU A 34 -5.87 -1.66 -10.18
CA GLU A 34 -4.96 -1.70 -11.34
C GLU A 34 -4.48 -3.13 -11.63
N TYR A 35 -4.21 -3.93 -10.60
CA TYR A 35 -3.92 -5.35 -10.79
C TYR A 35 -5.10 -6.10 -11.42
N ALA A 36 -6.32 -5.89 -10.93
CA ALA A 36 -7.51 -6.54 -11.46
C ALA A 36 -7.77 -6.18 -12.94
N LYS A 37 -7.46 -4.96 -13.37
CA LYS A 37 -7.55 -4.52 -14.77
C LYS A 37 -6.47 -5.17 -15.64
N HIS A 38 -5.20 -5.09 -15.22
CA HIS A 38 -4.07 -5.52 -16.06
C HIS A 38 -3.90 -7.04 -16.13
N SER A 39 -4.16 -7.78 -15.04
CA SER A 39 -4.08 -9.25 -15.05
C SER A 39 -4.99 -9.91 -16.11
N ARG A 40 -6.16 -9.31 -16.38
CA ARG A 40 -7.08 -9.78 -17.43
C ARG A 40 -6.58 -9.50 -18.85
N GLN A 41 -5.79 -8.45 -19.04
CA GLN A 41 -5.29 -8.02 -20.34
C GLN A 41 -4.05 -8.82 -20.77
N ILE A 42 -3.27 -9.33 -19.82
CA ILE A 42 -1.95 -9.94 -20.08
C ILE A 42 -2.03 -11.48 -20.13
N ASN A 43 -3.13 -12.09 -19.65
CA ASN A 43 -3.35 -13.52 -19.85
C ASN A 43 -3.76 -13.80 -21.30
N VAL A 44 -2.81 -14.24 -22.13
CA VAL A 44 -3.00 -14.41 -23.56
C VAL A 44 -3.03 -15.89 -23.93
N ALA A 45 -4.09 -16.31 -24.61
CA ALA A 45 -4.15 -17.62 -25.26
C ALA A 45 -3.21 -17.64 -26.49
N PRO A 46 -2.55 -18.78 -26.78
CA PRO A 46 -1.67 -18.85 -27.94
C PRO A 46 -2.48 -18.62 -29.23
N PRO A 47 -1.99 -17.75 -30.15
CA PRO A 47 -2.70 -17.45 -31.40
C PRO A 47 -2.69 -18.59 -32.42
N GLY A 48 -1.94 -19.67 -32.14
CA GLY A 48 -1.83 -20.86 -32.97
C GLY A 48 -1.17 -22.01 -32.20
N ASP A 49 -1.15 -23.19 -32.82
CA ASP A 49 -0.60 -24.41 -32.21
C ASP A 49 0.91 -24.58 -32.40
N ASP A 50 1.59 -23.63 -33.07
CA ASP A 50 3.02 -23.70 -33.30
C ASP A 50 3.85 -23.36 -32.04
N VAL A 51 5.13 -23.73 -32.08
CA VAL A 51 6.06 -23.56 -30.95
C VAL A 51 6.23 -22.09 -30.55
N TYR A 52 6.21 -21.16 -31.51
CA TYR A 52 6.38 -19.73 -31.24
C TYR A 52 5.12 -19.14 -30.60
N SER A 53 3.94 -19.52 -31.07
CA SER A 53 2.65 -19.11 -30.48
C SER A 53 2.50 -19.57 -29.03
N ARG A 54 2.90 -20.82 -28.72
CA ARG A 54 2.90 -21.34 -27.35
C ARG A 54 3.94 -20.65 -26.47
N ALA A 55 5.14 -20.39 -26.99
CA ALA A 55 6.19 -19.68 -26.26
C ALA A 55 5.77 -18.24 -25.92
N PHE A 56 5.16 -17.52 -26.85
CA PHE A 56 4.62 -16.19 -26.62
C PHE A 56 3.57 -16.19 -25.49
N ALA A 57 2.57 -17.07 -25.57
CA ALA A 57 1.55 -17.22 -24.54
C ALA A 57 2.15 -17.54 -23.15
N LYS A 58 3.18 -18.40 -23.11
CA LYS A 58 3.91 -18.72 -21.89
C LYS A 58 4.60 -17.48 -21.31
N THR A 59 5.37 -16.74 -22.12
CA THR A 59 6.07 -15.54 -21.65
C THR A 59 5.09 -14.48 -21.16
N SER A 60 3.98 -14.26 -21.87
CA SER A 60 2.94 -13.33 -21.40
C SER A 60 2.34 -13.79 -20.06
N THR A 61 2.06 -15.08 -19.90
CA THR A 61 1.54 -15.64 -18.64
C THR A 61 2.56 -15.49 -17.50
N ASP A 62 3.84 -15.76 -17.76
CA ASP A 62 4.91 -15.60 -16.76
C ASP A 62 5.01 -14.12 -16.31
N MET A 63 4.88 -13.15 -17.22
CA MET A 63 4.80 -11.73 -16.89
C MET A 63 3.60 -11.38 -15.98
N VAL A 64 2.44 -12.04 -16.16
CA VAL A 64 1.29 -11.85 -15.26
C VAL A 64 1.65 -12.30 -13.84
N VAL A 65 2.32 -13.44 -13.72
CA VAL A 65 2.71 -14.00 -12.42
C VAL A 65 3.73 -13.10 -11.72
N GLU A 66 4.72 -12.59 -12.45
CA GLU A 66 5.69 -11.63 -11.89
C GLU A 66 5.01 -10.32 -11.45
N PHE A 67 4.12 -9.78 -12.28
CA PHE A 67 3.36 -8.58 -11.94
C PHE A 67 2.47 -8.80 -10.72
N HIS A 68 1.81 -9.96 -10.61
CA HIS A 68 1.04 -10.35 -9.44
C HIS A 68 1.89 -10.34 -8.17
N ASN A 69 3.06 -10.99 -8.21
CA ASN A 69 3.96 -11.08 -7.06
C ASN A 69 4.45 -9.70 -6.62
N TRP A 70 4.76 -8.81 -7.59
CA TRP A 70 5.13 -7.43 -7.30
C TRP A 70 4.01 -6.64 -6.62
N VAL A 71 2.77 -6.72 -7.14
CA VAL A 71 1.60 -6.07 -6.55
C VAL A 71 1.37 -6.56 -5.12
N VAL A 72 1.40 -7.88 -4.89
CA VAL A 72 1.22 -8.47 -3.56
C VAL A 72 2.30 -7.99 -2.59
N GLY A 73 3.55 -7.91 -3.04
CA GLY A 73 4.66 -7.34 -2.27
C GLY A 73 4.39 -5.90 -1.84
N MET A 74 4.00 -5.03 -2.78
CA MET A 74 3.70 -3.64 -2.46
C MET A 74 2.48 -3.47 -1.54
N GLN A 75 1.44 -4.29 -1.72
CA GLN A 75 0.29 -4.30 -0.81
C GLN A 75 0.71 -4.66 0.61
N LYS A 76 1.63 -5.62 0.76
CA LYS A 76 2.18 -6.00 2.07
C LYS A 76 2.92 -4.83 2.71
N ASP A 77 3.83 -4.19 1.97
CA ASP A 77 4.60 -3.05 2.46
C ASP A 77 3.70 -1.87 2.87
N LEU A 78 2.67 -1.58 2.07
CA LEU A 78 1.69 -0.54 2.41
C LEU A 78 0.90 -0.87 3.68
N ARG A 79 0.47 -2.14 3.86
CA ARG A 79 -0.22 -2.59 5.09
C ARG A 79 0.68 -2.45 6.32
N GLU A 80 1.96 -2.81 6.19
CA GLU A 80 2.94 -2.67 7.28
C GLU A 80 3.16 -1.20 7.65
N LYS A 81 3.30 -0.31 6.67
CA LYS A 81 3.40 1.14 6.89
C LYS A 81 2.14 1.71 7.56
N ILE A 82 0.95 1.33 7.10
CA ILE A 82 -0.33 1.74 7.71
C ILE A 82 -0.39 1.28 9.18
N LYS A 83 0.02 0.04 9.48
CA LYS A 83 0.06 -0.47 10.84
C LYS A 83 1.03 0.32 11.72
N SER A 84 2.23 0.61 11.21
CA SER A 84 3.24 1.40 11.91
C SER A 84 2.76 2.82 12.24
N VAL A 85 2.18 3.52 11.25
CA VAL A 85 1.66 4.89 11.45
C VAL A 85 0.50 4.88 12.45
N ASN A 86 -0.44 3.94 12.35
CA ASN A 86 -1.54 3.84 13.32
C ASN A 86 -1.03 3.57 14.75
N ALA A 87 0.00 2.74 14.91
CA ALA A 87 0.61 2.48 16.22
C ALA A 87 1.26 3.75 16.79
N GLN A 88 1.96 4.53 15.97
CA GLN A 88 2.52 5.81 16.40
C GLN A 88 1.41 6.79 16.82
N LEU A 89 0.36 6.95 16.02
CA LEU A 89 -0.77 7.82 16.36
C LEU A 89 -1.48 7.39 17.65
N ALA A 90 -1.63 6.09 17.90
CA ALA A 90 -2.22 5.57 19.13
C ALA A 90 -1.35 5.88 20.36
N ASN A 91 -0.04 5.68 20.26
CA ASN A 91 0.91 6.02 21.33
C ASN A 91 0.89 7.53 21.63
N TYR A 92 0.75 8.38 20.60
CA TYR A 92 0.60 9.82 20.79
C TYR A 92 -0.72 10.20 21.47
N GLY A 93 -1.84 9.59 21.08
CA GLY A 93 -3.13 9.83 21.74
C GLY A 93 -3.07 9.48 23.23
N LEU A 94 -2.47 8.34 23.59
CA LEU A 94 -2.26 7.96 24.99
C LEU A 94 -1.36 8.95 25.74
N ALA A 95 -0.28 9.43 25.11
CA ALA A 95 0.63 10.41 25.73
C ALA A 95 -0.01 11.80 25.91
N GLU A 96 -0.90 12.21 25.00
CA GLU A 96 -1.69 13.44 25.17
C GLU A 96 -2.70 13.30 26.31
N ASP A 97 -3.45 12.20 26.36
CA ASP A 97 -4.43 11.94 27.44
C ASP A 97 -3.74 11.93 28.81
N ASP A 98 -2.56 11.30 28.92
CA ASP A 98 -1.74 11.29 30.14
C ASP A 98 -1.24 12.68 30.55
N ASN A 99 -0.89 13.53 29.58
CA ASN A 99 -0.44 14.91 29.84
C ASN A 99 -1.61 15.80 30.27
N ILE A 100 -2.81 15.60 29.73
CA ILE A 100 -4.02 16.34 30.11
C ILE A 100 -4.47 15.96 31.53
N MET A 101 -4.35 14.69 31.94
CA MET A 101 -4.72 14.26 33.30
C MET A 101 -3.72 14.69 34.39
N LYS A 102 -2.48 15.02 34.03
CA LYS A 102 -1.43 15.47 34.96
C LYS A 102 -1.31 16.99 35.09
N ALA A 103 -1.94 17.76 34.22
CA ALA A 103 -1.96 19.23 34.23
C ALA A 103 -3.14 19.78 35.03
#